data_AF-A0A1G9JES8-F1
#
_entry.id   AF-A0A1G9JES8-F1
#
_cell.length_a   1.000
_cell.length_b   1.000
_cell.length_c   1.000
_cell.angle_alpha   90.00
_cell.angle_beta   90.00
_cell.angle_gamma   90.00
#
_symmetry.space_group_name_H-M   'P 1'
#
loop_
_entity.id
_entity.type
_entity.pdbx_description
1 polymer ?
#
loop_
_entity_poly.entity_id
_entity_poly.type
_entity_poly.pdbx_seq_one_letter_code
_entity_poly.pdbx_strand_id
1 'polypeptide(L)'
;MNGEDPTLGQYVKGQIKWFDPAKGFGFLADITGGPDVLLHGNVLRNFGQSSVVEGALVEVRAIQTARGRQATEVLSIAPAPSESGAPIAELEELGEDELRALPLLPARVKWFDRNKGFGFANLFGRKGDVFLHLEVLRRGGFADLVPGEAVGLRVFTAARGMIAAQIVAWEKAVSENELGTRGEPPKGGACSTEGKGETRIVERMRTLSTSTRPKLTLNSKAPQ
;
A
#
# COMPACT_ATOMS: atom_id res chain seq x y z
N MET A 1 -17.86 -26.21 -39.53
CA MET A 1 -18.47 -25.05 -38.83
C MET A 1 -18.25 -25.29 -37.35
N ASN A 2 -17.24 -24.68 -36.75
CA ASN A 2 -16.89 -24.92 -35.35
C ASN A 2 -17.89 -24.19 -34.45
N GLY A 3 -18.55 -24.94 -33.58
CA GLY A 3 -19.37 -24.43 -32.50
C GLY A 3 -18.47 -23.88 -31.41
N GLU A 4 -18.51 -22.57 -31.23
CA GLU A 4 -18.00 -21.91 -30.03
C GLU A 4 -19.19 -21.73 -29.08
N ASP A 5 -19.16 -22.47 -27.97
CA ASP A 5 -20.16 -22.39 -26.90
C ASP A 5 -20.17 -20.97 -26.31
N PRO A 6 -21.28 -20.20 -26.39
CA PRO A 6 -21.31 -18.80 -25.95
C PRO A 6 -21.14 -18.63 -24.43
N THR A 7 -21.04 -19.73 -23.68
CA THR A 7 -20.78 -19.77 -22.24
C THR A 7 -19.28 -19.73 -21.91
N LEU A 8 -18.41 -20.06 -22.86
CA LEU A 8 -16.97 -19.97 -22.72
C LEU A 8 -16.54 -18.52 -23.05
N GLY A 9 -16.53 -17.64 -22.05
CA GLY A 9 -16.07 -16.26 -22.25
C GLY A 9 -14.74 -16.19 -23.01
N GLN A 10 -14.60 -15.21 -23.91
CA GLN A 10 -13.42 -14.97 -24.72
C GLN A 10 -12.24 -14.54 -23.86
N TYR A 11 -11.06 -15.06 -24.18
CA TYR A 11 -9.81 -14.59 -23.60
C TYR A 11 -9.46 -13.23 -24.20
N VAL A 12 -9.40 -12.21 -23.36
CA VAL A 12 -9.01 -10.86 -23.75
C VAL A 12 -7.78 -10.46 -22.96
N LYS A 13 -6.75 -10.06 -23.71
CA LYS A 13 -5.54 -9.48 -23.17
C LYS A 13 -5.56 -7.99 -23.42
N GLY A 14 -5.28 -7.19 -22.40
CA GLY A 14 -5.28 -5.75 -22.58
C GLY A 14 -4.59 -5.03 -21.45
N GLN A 15 -4.59 -3.70 -21.55
CA GLN A 15 -4.02 -2.83 -20.55
C GLN A 15 -5.15 -2.11 -19.81
N ILE A 16 -5.01 -1.95 -18.50
CA ILE A 16 -5.98 -1.18 -17.73
C ILE A 16 -5.88 0.29 -18.14
N LYS A 17 -6.96 0.81 -18.70
CA LYS A 17 -7.05 2.22 -19.08
C LYS A 17 -7.22 3.12 -17.86
N TRP A 18 -8.02 2.67 -16.91
CA TRP A 18 -8.19 3.27 -15.59
C TRP A 18 -9.02 2.33 -14.71
N PHE A 19 -8.84 2.43 -13.41
CA PHE A 19 -9.65 1.73 -12.42
C PHE A 19 -9.94 2.65 -11.26
N ASP A 20 -11.21 2.72 -10.85
CA ASP A 20 -11.65 3.51 -9.70
C ASP A 20 -11.98 2.55 -8.55
N PRO A 21 -11.14 2.49 -7.50
CA PRO A 21 -11.38 1.60 -6.36
C PRO A 21 -12.56 2.05 -5.49
N ALA A 22 -12.92 3.34 -5.50
CA ALA A 22 -14.06 3.86 -4.73
C ALA A 22 -15.38 3.47 -5.39
N LYS A 23 -15.44 3.52 -6.72
CA LYS A 23 -16.61 3.08 -7.49
C LYS A 23 -16.65 1.57 -7.72
N GLY A 24 -15.50 0.89 -7.64
CA GLY A 24 -15.39 -0.55 -7.82
C GLY A 24 -15.54 -0.99 -9.28
N PHE A 25 -15.20 -0.15 -10.25
CA PHE A 25 -15.16 -0.54 -11.66
C PHE A 25 -14.07 0.20 -12.43
N GLY A 26 -13.65 -0.38 -13.55
CA GLY A 26 -12.66 0.18 -14.46
C GLY A 26 -12.83 -0.34 -15.87
N PHE A 27 -11.96 0.13 -16.76
CA PHE A 27 -11.95 -0.27 -18.16
C PHE A 27 -10.58 -0.81 -18.56
N LEU A 28 -10.62 -1.89 -19.32
CA LEU A 28 -9.47 -2.54 -19.93
C LEU A 28 -9.52 -2.30 -21.44
N ALA A 29 -8.46 -1.72 -21.97
CA ALA A 29 -8.26 -1.53 -23.40
C ALA A 29 -7.64 -2.81 -23.98
N ASP A 30 -8.37 -3.47 -24.88
CA ASP A 30 -7.90 -4.68 -25.57
C ASP A 30 -6.68 -4.34 -26.44
N ILE A 31 -5.57 -5.06 -26.24
CA ILE A 31 -4.34 -4.82 -27.02
C ILE A 31 -4.51 -5.24 -28.49
N THR A 32 -5.47 -6.11 -28.77
CA THR A 32 -5.87 -6.53 -30.12
C THR A 32 -6.65 -5.44 -30.85
N GLY A 33 -6.92 -4.30 -30.21
CA GLY A 33 -7.72 -3.22 -30.78
C GLY A 33 -9.23 -3.48 -30.74
N GLY A 34 -9.66 -4.41 -29.89
CA GLY A 34 -11.08 -4.69 -29.63
C GLY A 34 -11.78 -3.59 -28.80
N PRO A 35 -13.11 -3.67 -28.65
CA PRO A 35 -13.86 -2.78 -27.77
C PRO A 35 -13.39 -2.91 -26.32
N ASP A 36 -13.47 -1.79 -25.58
CA ASP A 36 -13.10 -1.73 -24.17
C ASP A 36 -13.90 -2.76 -23.35
N VAL A 37 -13.20 -3.48 -22.48
CA VAL A 37 -13.79 -4.47 -21.58
C VAL A 37 -14.04 -3.83 -20.22
N LEU A 38 -15.28 -3.90 -19.74
CA LEU A 38 -15.63 -3.46 -18.40
C LEU A 38 -15.06 -4.44 -17.37
N LEU A 39 -14.24 -3.92 -16.45
CA LEU A 39 -13.68 -4.67 -15.33
C LEU A 39 -14.40 -4.30 -14.03
N HIS A 40 -15.09 -5.27 -13.43
CA HIS A 40 -15.76 -5.06 -12.15
C HIS A 40 -14.82 -5.38 -10.98
N GLY A 41 -14.87 -4.57 -9.92
CA GLY A 41 -14.03 -4.71 -8.73
C GLY A 41 -14.25 -6.04 -7.99
N ASN A 42 -15.41 -6.67 -8.16
CA ASN A 42 -15.65 -8.01 -7.62
C ASN A 42 -14.76 -9.08 -8.28
N VAL A 43 -14.46 -8.93 -9.57
CA VAL A 43 -13.61 -9.88 -10.30
C VAL A 43 -12.15 -9.74 -9.84
N LEU A 44 -11.69 -8.50 -9.63
CA LEU A 44 -10.39 -8.21 -9.01
C LEU A 44 -10.30 -8.79 -7.59
N ARG A 45 -11.34 -8.60 -6.76
CA ARG A 45 -11.38 -9.14 -5.40
C ARG A 45 -11.33 -10.66 -5.38
N ASN A 46 -11.99 -11.33 -6.34
CA ASN A 46 -11.91 -12.78 -6.49
C ASN A 46 -10.49 -13.27 -6.79
N PHE A 47 -9.71 -12.47 -7.53
CA PHE A 47 -8.28 -12.72 -7.78
C PHE A 47 -7.40 -12.36 -6.56
N GLY A 48 -7.96 -11.77 -5.50
CA GLY A 48 -7.22 -11.33 -4.31
C GLY A 48 -6.61 -9.93 -4.43
N GLN A 49 -7.06 -9.13 -5.41
CA GLN A 49 -6.61 -7.75 -5.62
C GLN A 49 -7.75 -6.77 -5.37
N SER A 50 -7.48 -5.66 -4.66
CA SER A 50 -8.49 -4.62 -4.41
C SER A 50 -8.40 -3.45 -5.39
N SER A 51 -7.25 -3.29 -6.04
CA SER A 51 -7.02 -2.25 -7.04
C SER A 51 -6.00 -2.71 -8.07
N VAL A 52 -5.98 -2.06 -9.22
CA VAL A 52 -5.00 -2.31 -10.28
C VAL A 52 -4.45 -0.99 -10.79
N VAL A 53 -3.18 -0.99 -11.20
CA VAL A 53 -2.50 0.20 -11.72
C VAL A 53 -2.89 0.42 -13.18
N GLU A 54 -3.02 1.69 -13.57
CA GLU A 54 -3.19 2.07 -14.96
C GLU A 54 -1.98 1.61 -15.82
N GLY A 55 -2.26 1.10 -17.01
CA GLY A 55 -1.26 0.49 -17.90
C GLY A 55 -0.86 -0.93 -17.51
N ALA A 56 -1.36 -1.48 -16.39
CA ALA A 56 -1.10 -2.87 -16.03
C ALA A 56 -1.66 -3.80 -17.10
N LEU A 57 -0.88 -4.82 -17.45
CA LEU A 57 -1.22 -5.77 -18.49
C LEU A 57 -2.00 -6.91 -17.84
N VAL A 58 -3.26 -7.04 -18.22
CA VAL A 58 -4.20 -7.95 -17.58
C VAL A 58 -4.77 -8.90 -18.62
N GLU A 59 -4.82 -10.17 -18.26
CA GLU A 59 -5.47 -11.23 -19.03
C GLU A 59 -6.76 -11.61 -18.31
N VAL A 60 -7.87 -11.38 -18.98
CA VAL A 60 -9.21 -11.63 -18.44
C VAL A 60 -10.01 -12.53 -19.37
N ARG A 61 -10.99 -13.20 -18.80
CA ARG A 61 -12.05 -13.84 -19.54
C ARG A 61 -13.25 -12.91 -19.62
N ALA A 62 -13.63 -12.50 -20.83
CA ALA A 62 -14.71 -11.57 -21.07
C ALA A 62 -15.87 -12.21 -21.84
N ILE A 63 -17.11 -11.88 -21.45
CA ILE A 63 -18.30 -12.28 -22.19
C ILE A 63 -18.85 -11.06 -22.95
N GLN A 64 -19.40 -11.31 -24.14
CA GLN A 64 -20.11 -10.28 -24.89
C GLN A 64 -21.53 -10.15 -24.35
N THR A 65 -21.87 -8.98 -23.80
CA THR A 65 -23.22 -8.67 -23.31
C THR A 65 -23.88 -7.59 -24.18
N ALA A 66 -25.18 -7.36 -23.97
CA ALA A 66 -25.93 -6.28 -24.63
C ALA A 66 -25.39 -4.87 -24.32
N ARG A 67 -24.61 -4.71 -23.24
CA ARG A 67 -24.01 -3.43 -22.83
C ARG A 67 -22.54 -3.29 -23.21
N GLY A 68 -21.96 -4.28 -23.89
CA GLY A 68 -20.53 -4.32 -24.22
C GLY A 68 -19.84 -5.58 -23.69
N ARG A 69 -18.52 -5.63 -23.80
CA ARG A 69 -17.72 -6.73 -23.25
C ARG A 69 -17.53 -6.54 -21.75
N GLN A 70 -17.77 -7.59 -20.98
CA GLN A 70 -17.60 -7.57 -19.52
C GLN A 70 -16.68 -8.69 -19.08
N ALA A 71 -15.69 -8.35 -18.26
CA ALA A 71 -14.81 -9.32 -17.61
C ALA A 71 -15.60 -10.15 -16.59
N THR A 72 -15.49 -11.47 -16.69
CA THR A 72 -16.09 -12.45 -15.79
C THR A 72 -15.06 -13.00 -14.81
N GLU A 73 -13.81 -13.14 -15.26
CA GLU A 73 -12.71 -13.72 -14.49
C GLU A 73 -11.38 -13.05 -14.87
N VAL A 74 -10.51 -12.81 -13.90
CA VAL A 74 -9.13 -12.36 -14.14
C VAL A 74 -8.22 -13.58 -14.02
N LEU A 75 -7.43 -13.83 -15.07
CA LEU A 75 -6.53 -14.97 -15.16
C LEU A 75 -5.13 -14.59 -14.66
N SER A 76 -4.66 -13.41 -15.05
CA SER A 76 -3.36 -12.88 -14.67
C SER A 76 -3.35 -11.36 -14.67
N ILE A 77 -2.64 -10.77 -13.72
CA ILE A 77 -2.35 -9.34 -13.64
C ILE A 77 -0.83 -9.20 -13.61
N ALA A 78 -0.27 -8.71 -14.70
CA ALA A 78 1.12 -8.26 -14.73
C ALA A 78 1.13 -6.74 -14.47
N PRO A 79 1.88 -6.25 -13.47
CA PRO A 79 2.08 -4.82 -13.32
C PRO A 79 2.67 -4.26 -14.62
N ALA A 80 2.29 -3.03 -14.97
CA ALA A 80 2.83 -2.38 -16.15
C ALA A 80 4.37 -2.41 -16.08
N PRO A 81 5.08 -2.78 -17.15
CA PRO A 81 6.52 -2.53 -17.23
C PRO A 81 6.71 -1.02 -17.43
N SER A 82 6.49 -0.22 -16.39
CA SER A 82 6.72 1.21 -16.50
C SER A 82 8.20 1.48 -16.31
N GLU A 83 8.79 2.13 -17.30
CA GLU A 83 10.13 2.73 -17.34
C GLU A 83 10.31 3.91 -16.36
N SER A 84 9.62 3.92 -15.21
CA SER A 84 9.75 5.00 -14.22
C SER A 84 9.69 4.48 -12.80
N GLY A 85 10.83 4.66 -12.15
CA GLY A 85 11.24 4.00 -10.92
C GLY A 85 12.20 2.89 -11.31
N ALA A 86 13.50 3.23 -11.44
CA ALA A 86 14.53 2.19 -11.35
C ALA A 86 14.16 1.31 -10.14
N PRO A 87 14.25 -0.02 -10.24
CA PRO A 87 14.22 -0.83 -9.04
C PRO A 87 15.18 -0.14 -8.07
N ILE A 88 14.74 0.10 -6.84
CA ILE A 88 15.67 0.58 -5.82
C ILE A 88 16.80 -0.44 -5.89
N ALA A 89 18.02 -0.04 -6.26
CA ALA A 89 19.12 -0.98 -6.46
C ALA A 89 19.31 -1.85 -5.20
N GLU A 90 19.12 -1.23 -4.04
CA GLU A 90 19.07 -1.89 -2.72
C GLU A 90 17.93 -2.91 -2.52
N LEU A 91 16.85 -2.87 -3.30
CA LEU A 91 15.76 -3.87 -3.25
C LEU A 91 15.99 -5.04 -4.23
N GLU A 92 16.79 -4.83 -5.27
CA GLU A 92 17.22 -5.90 -6.19
C GLU A 92 18.36 -6.73 -5.59
N GLU A 93 19.21 -6.11 -4.76
CA GLU A 93 20.23 -6.82 -3.97
C GLU A 93 19.63 -7.75 -2.91
N LEU A 94 18.42 -7.47 -2.43
CA LEU A 94 17.67 -8.34 -1.54
C LEU A 94 16.92 -9.40 -2.35
N GLY A 95 17.47 -10.62 -2.41
CA GLY A 95 16.80 -11.77 -3.03
C GLY A 95 15.40 -11.99 -2.43
N GLU A 96 14.46 -12.51 -3.25
CA GLU A 96 13.04 -12.71 -2.84
C GLU A 96 12.89 -13.53 -1.55
N ASP A 97 13.81 -14.45 -1.30
CA ASP A 97 13.84 -15.28 -0.09
C ASP A 97 14.22 -14.48 1.16
N GLU A 98 15.20 -13.58 1.04
CA GLU A 98 15.62 -12.69 2.13
C GLU A 98 14.52 -11.67 2.44
N LEU A 99 13.82 -11.20 1.41
CA LEU A 99 12.62 -10.38 1.57
C LEU A 99 11.54 -11.12 2.38
N ARG A 100 11.31 -12.42 2.11
CA ARG A 100 10.38 -13.25 2.89
C ARG A 100 10.89 -13.60 4.29
N ALA A 101 12.18 -13.45 4.57
CA ALA A 101 12.72 -13.60 5.90
C ALA A 101 12.60 -12.33 6.77
N LEU A 102 12.43 -11.14 6.16
CA LEU A 102 12.30 -9.89 6.90
C LEU A 102 11.05 -9.85 7.79
N PRO A 103 11.12 -9.31 9.02
CA PRO A 103 9.97 -9.24 9.91
C PRO A 103 8.90 -8.31 9.32
N LEU A 104 7.66 -8.81 9.32
CA LEU A 104 6.50 -8.02 8.95
C LEU A 104 6.12 -7.13 10.13
N LEU A 105 6.30 -5.83 9.98
CA LEU A 105 6.03 -4.87 11.04
C LEU A 105 4.72 -4.13 10.80
N PRO A 106 3.91 -3.94 11.87
CA PRO A 106 2.72 -3.13 11.79
C PRO A 106 3.07 -1.66 11.52
N ALA A 107 2.48 -1.06 10.50
CA ALA A 107 2.71 0.33 10.11
C ALA A 107 1.42 1.06 9.78
N ARG A 108 1.45 2.38 9.92
CA ARG A 108 0.36 3.28 9.51
C ARG A 108 0.82 4.19 8.40
N VAL A 109 0.09 4.23 7.29
CA VAL A 109 0.40 5.15 6.19
C VAL A 109 0.21 6.58 6.67
N LYS A 110 1.23 7.43 6.55
CA LYS A 110 1.16 8.85 6.89
C LYS A 110 0.54 9.61 5.73
N TRP A 111 1.09 9.39 4.54
CA TRP A 111 0.60 9.91 3.27
C TRP A 111 1.28 9.16 2.12
N PHE A 112 0.64 9.17 0.96
CA PHE A 112 1.17 8.59 -0.26
C PHE A 112 0.80 9.47 -1.45
N ASP A 113 1.77 9.77 -2.32
CA ASP A 113 1.54 10.50 -3.58
C ASP A 113 1.67 9.50 -4.74
N ARG A 114 0.53 9.08 -5.32
CA ARG A 114 0.53 8.25 -6.55
C ARG A 114 1.23 8.92 -7.73
N ASN A 115 1.20 10.25 -7.79
CA ASN A 115 1.74 11.02 -8.90
C ASN A 115 3.27 11.12 -8.87
N LYS A 116 3.85 11.11 -7.66
CA LYS A 116 5.29 11.11 -7.46
C LYS A 116 5.86 9.69 -7.30
N GLY A 117 5.00 8.72 -7.00
CA GLY A 117 5.36 7.32 -6.82
C GLY A 117 6.08 7.02 -5.50
N PHE A 118 5.90 7.87 -4.48
CA PHE A 118 6.45 7.62 -3.15
C PHE A 118 5.55 8.16 -2.03
N GLY A 119 5.77 7.66 -0.82
CA GLY A 119 5.06 8.06 0.39
C GLY A 119 5.84 7.73 1.65
N PHE A 120 5.20 7.95 2.79
CA PHE A 120 5.76 7.64 4.10
C PHE A 120 4.75 6.91 4.98
N ALA A 121 5.24 5.94 5.75
CA ALA A 121 4.47 5.28 6.79
C ALA A 121 5.20 5.37 8.13
N ASN A 122 4.45 5.39 9.22
CA ASN A 122 4.99 5.36 10.57
C ASN A 122 4.88 3.94 11.14
N LEU A 123 6.00 3.38 11.60
CA LEU A 123 6.00 2.06 12.24
C LEU A 123 5.37 2.13 13.63
N PHE A 124 4.58 1.13 13.98
CA PHE A 124 4.13 0.95 15.35
C PHE A 124 5.30 0.43 16.22
N GLY A 125 5.52 1.06 17.37
CA GLY A 125 6.54 0.63 18.35
C GLY A 125 7.94 1.23 18.17
N ARG A 126 8.21 2.02 17.12
CA ARG A 126 9.49 2.73 16.93
C ARG A 126 9.26 4.16 16.44
N LYS A 127 10.19 5.06 16.77
CA LYS A 127 10.22 6.41 16.20
C LYS A 127 11.04 6.36 14.92
N GLY A 128 10.36 6.37 13.78
CA GLY A 128 11.00 6.42 12.46
C GLY A 128 9.97 6.33 11.36
N ASP A 129 10.03 7.26 10.42
CA ASP A 129 9.25 7.20 9.18
C ASP A 129 9.92 6.19 8.23
N VAL A 130 9.11 5.32 7.63
CA VAL A 130 9.50 4.35 6.61
C VAL A 130 9.16 4.95 5.25
N PHE A 131 10.13 4.91 4.36
CA PHE A 131 9.94 5.32 2.98
C PHE A 131 9.19 4.23 2.21
N LEU A 132 8.07 4.62 1.58
CA LEU A 132 7.26 3.76 0.72
C LEU A 132 7.51 4.14 -0.74
N HIS A 133 7.86 3.16 -1.56
CA HIS A 133 8.01 3.35 -3.01
C HIS A 133 6.84 2.69 -3.76
N LEU A 134 6.39 3.30 -4.86
CA LEU A 134 5.34 2.75 -5.72
C LEU A 134 5.62 1.32 -6.18
N GLU A 135 6.89 0.97 -6.42
CA GLU A 135 7.26 -0.38 -6.85
C GLU A 135 7.00 -1.44 -5.77
N VAL A 136 7.22 -1.06 -4.50
CA VAL A 136 6.91 -1.91 -3.34
C VAL A 136 5.40 -2.12 -3.23
N LEU A 137 4.62 -1.06 -3.44
CA LEU A 137 3.15 -1.13 -3.49
C LEU A 137 2.68 -2.05 -4.62
N ARG A 138 3.21 -1.87 -5.82
CA ARG A 138 2.89 -2.69 -7.00
C ARG A 138 3.19 -4.16 -6.77
N ARG A 139 4.34 -4.49 -6.19
CA ARG A 139 4.68 -5.86 -5.79
C ARG A 139 3.72 -6.42 -4.75
N GLY A 140 3.20 -5.58 -3.86
CA GLY A 140 2.15 -5.92 -2.90
C GLY A 140 0.74 -5.96 -3.49
N GLY A 141 0.54 -5.56 -4.75
CA GLY A 141 -0.78 -5.43 -5.39
C GLY A 141 -1.54 -4.13 -5.08
N PHE A 142 -0.91 -3.18 -4.39
CA PHE A 142 -1.52 -1.90 -4.07
C PHE A 142 -1.29 -0.91 -5.21
N ALA A 143 -2.36 -0.28 -5.68
CA ALA A 143 -2.26 0.82 -6.65
C ALA A 143 -2.18 2.19 -5.96
N ASP A 144 -2.79 2.31 -4.78
CA ASP A 144 -2.86 3.51 -3.98
C ASP A 144 -3.01 3.12 -2.49
N LEU A 145 -2.68 4.04 -1.59
CA LEU A 145 -2.84 3.85 -0.15
C LEU A 145 -3.53 5.05 0.47
N VAL A 146 -4.49 4.79 1.36
CA VAL A 146 -5.20 5.86 2.05
C VAL A 146 -4.35 6.37 3.23
N PRO A 147 -4.20 7.69 3.42
CA PRO A 147 -3.56 8.21 4.60
C PRO A 147 -4.30 7.77 5.87
N GLY A 148 -3.57 7.19 6.81
CA GLY A 148 -4.09 6.63 8.04
C GLY A 148 -4.43 5.15 7.98
N GLU A 149 -4.32 4.49 6.83
CA GLU A 149 -4.53 3.06 6.64
C GLU A 149 -3.48 2.23 7.41
N ALA A 150 -3.92 1.12 8.01
CA ALA A 150 -3.05 0.17 8.69
C ALA A 150 -2.60 -0.91 7.70
N VAL A 151 -1.29 -1.12 7.63
CA VAL A 151 -0.65 -2.06 6.70
C VAL A 151 0.50 -2.80 7.38
N GLY A 152 0.80 -4.00 6.91
CA GLY A 152 2.02 -4.71 7.27
C GLY A 152 3.14 -4.33 6.32
N LEU A 153 4.29 -3.89 6.85
CA LEU A 153 5.47 -3.55 6.06
C LEU A 153 6.65 -4.41 6.47
N ARG A 154 7.29 -5.03 5.49
CA ARG A 154 8.65 -5.56 5.67
C ARG A 154 9.61 -4.42 5.42
N VAL A 155 10.46 -4.10 6.39
CA VAL A 155 11.36 -2.95 6.31
C VAL A 155 12.80 -3.39 6.48
N PHE A 156 13.71 -2.69 5.79
CA PHE A 156 15.14 -2.83 5.97
C PHE A 156 15.75 -1.44 6.22
N THR A 157 16.93 -1.43 6.83
CA THR A 157 17.65 -0.19 7.13
C THR A 157 18.67 0.06 6.02
N ALA A 158 18.53 1.18 5.32
CA ALA A 158 19.42 1.61 4.25
C ALA A 158 20.17 2.90 4.62
N ALA A 159 21.10 3.35 3.75
CA ALA A 159 21.87 4.57 3.98
C ALA A 159 21.00 5.85 4.06
N ARG A 160 19.81 5.82 3.44
CA ARG A 160 18.84 6.93 3.40
C ARG A 160 17.71 6.83 4.43
N GLY A 161 17.78 5.87 5.36
CA GLY A 161 16.76 5.62 6.37
C GLY A 161 16.09 4.25 6.20
N MET A 162 14.95 4.05 6.88
CA MET A 162 14.20 2.81 6.73
C MET A 162 13.39 2.81 5.44
N ILE A 163 13.58 1.78 4.63
CA ILE A 163 12.87 1.60 3.36
C ILE A 163 11.95 0.39 3.50
N ALA A 164 10.72 0.50 3.01
CA ALA A 164 9.83 -0.64 2.88
C ALA A 164 10.29 -1.51 1.73
N ALA A 165 10.48 -2.80 2.00
CA ALA A 165 10.81 -3.79 0.99
C ALA A 165 9.56 -4.50 0.43
N GLN A 166 8.53 -4.66 1.25
CA GLN A 166 7.26 -5.23 0.85
C GLN A 166 6.12 -4.64 1.69
N ILE A 167 4.96 -4.47 1.05
CA ILE A 167 3.71 -4.10 1.73
C ILE A 167 2.68 -5.24 1.61
N VAL A 168 1.96 -5.47 2.70
CA VAL A 168 0.94 -6.50 2.84
C VAL A 168 -0.27 -5.87 3.54
N ALA A 169 -1.49 -6.25 3.14
CA ALA A 169 -2.70 -5.80 3.81
C ALA A 169 -2.68 -6.24 5.28
N TRP A 170 -3.18 -5.40 6.20
CA TRP A 170 -3.22 -5.73 7.63
C TRP A 170 -3.90 -7.09 7.91
N GLU A 171 -5.02 -7.38 7.24
CA GLU A 171 -5.75 -8.65 7.41
C GLU A 171 -4.92 -9.87 6.99
N LYS A 172 -4.10 -9.72 5.94
CA LYS A 172 -3.21 -10.77 5.46
C LYS A 172 -1.95 -10.89 6.33
N ALA A 173 -1.48 -9.76 6.89
CA ALA A 173 -0.37 -9.71 7.83
C ALA A 173 -0.67 -10.44 9.14
N VAL A 174 -1.92 -10.35 9.64
CA VAL A 174 -2.35 -11.12 10.83
C VAL A 174 -2.26 -12.62 10.55
N SER A 175 -2.61 -13.07 9.35
CA SER A 175 -2.55 -14.49 8.97
C SER A 175 -1.12 -15.04 8.86
N GLU A 176 -0.15 -14.23 8.41
CA GLU A 176 1.26 -14.65 8.31
C GLU A 176 2.02 -14.53 9.64
N ASN A 177 1.64 -13.61 10.52
CA ASN A 177 2.28 -13.43 11.83
C ASN A 177 1.93 -14.55 12.85
N GLU A 178 0.79 -15.21 12.67
CA GLU A 178 0.34 -16.33 13.54
C GLU A 178 1.21 -17.61 13.39
N LEU A 179 2.01 -17.71 12.32
CA LEU A 179 2.95 -18.81 12.12
C LEU A 179 4.34 -18.54 12.74
N GLY A 180 4.60 -17.31 13.20
CA GLY A 180 5.91 -16.87 13.68
C GLY A 180 6.05 -16.69 15.20
N THR A 181 4.96 -16.68 15.98
CA THR A 181 5.08 -16.55 17.45
C THR A 181 3.88 -17.16 18.19
N ARG A 182 3.93 -18.45 18.51
CA ARG A 182 3.18 -18.98 19.67
C ARG A 182 3.87 -18.48 20.95
N GLY A 183 3.56 -17.24 21.32
CA GLY A 183 3.72 -16.72 22.68
C GLY A 183 2.34 -16.66 23.31
N GLU A 184 2.16 -17.39 24.41
CA GLU A 184 0.93 -17.54 25.19
C GLU A 184 0.11 -16.24 25.41
N PRO A 185 -1.23 -16.31 25.37
CA PRO A 185 -2.06 -15.20 25.82
C PRO A 185 -2.02 -15.10 27.35
N PRO A 186 -1.78 -13.91 27.95
CA PRO A 186 -2.02 -13.74 29.37
C PRO A 186 -3.51 -13.92 29.66
N LYS A 187 -3.82 -14.87 30.54
CA LYS A 187 -5.16 -15.17 31.02
C LYS A 187 -5.81 -13.93 31.63
N GLY A 188 -7.11 -13.81 31.37
CA GLY A 188 -7.96 -12.74 31.89
C GLY A 188 -7.88 -12.56 33.40
N GLY A 189 -7.94 -11.30 33.81
CA GLY A 189 -8.17 -10.85 35.17
C GLY A 189 -9.21 -9.74 35.12
N ALA A 190 -10.29 -9.93 35.87
CA ALA A 190 -11.53 -9.18 35.80
C ALA A 190 -11.42 -7.70 36.18
N CYS A 191 -12.38 -6.95 35.63
CA CYS A 191 -13.02 -5.76 36.17
C CYS A 191 -12.97 -5.67 37.72
N SER A 192 -12.48 -4.54 38.25
CA SER A 192 -13.01 -3.89 39.46
C SER A 192 -12.49 -2.46 39.61
N THR A 193 -13.35 -1.67 40.23
CA THR A 193 -13.43 -0.23 40.40
C THR A 193 -12.52 0.36 41.48
N GLU A 194 -12.47 1.70 41.50
CA GLU A 194 -12.17 2.62 42.63
C GLU A 194 -10.72 3.06 42.94
N GLY A 195 -10.58 4.38 43.15
CA GLY A 195 -9.87 4.91 44.32
C GLY A 195 -8.55 5.69 44.13
N LYS A 196 -8.67 7.03 44.13
CA LYS A 196 -7.75 8.07 44.70
C LYS A 196 -6.26 7.78 45.00
N GLY A 197 -5.40 8.74 44.67
CA GLY A 197 -4.16 9.07 45.41
C GLY A 197 -3.01 9.54 44.51
N GLU A 198 -2.81 10.86 44.33
CA GLU A 198 -1.84 11.70 45.06
C GLU A 198 -0.43 11.73 44.41
N THR A 199 -0.16 12.72 43.55
CA THR A 199 0.75 13.88 43.74
C THR A 199 2.27 13.59 43.82
N ARG A 200 2.99 14.21 42.86
CA ARG A 200 4.32 14.87 42.99
C ARG A 200 5.58 14.01 43.18
N ILE A 201 6.39 13.92 42.12
CA ILE A 201 7.85 14.02 42.24
C ILE A 201 8.37 14.98 41.15
N VAL A 202 8.92 16.09 41.63
CA VAL A 202 9.63 17.19 40.95
C VAL A 202 11.12 16.79 40.78
N GLU A 203 11.72 16.89 39.60
CA GLU A 203 12.56 18.01 39.11
C GLU A 203 14.09 17.80 39.32
N ARG A 204 14.87 18.36 38.37
CA ARG A 204 16.35 18.39 38.16
C ARG A 204 16.90 17.26 37.28
N MET A 205 17.57 17.49 36.15
CA MET A 205 18.57 18.53 35.85
C MET A 205 18.40 19.18 34.46
N ARG A 206 18.43 20.52 34.45
CA ARG A 206 18.79 21.38 33.30
C ARG A 206 20.21 21.88 33.52
N THR A 207 21.07 21.78 32.51
CA THR A 207 22.25 22.61 32.18
C THR A 207 23.02 21.86 31.08
N LEU A 208 23.40 22.33 29.89
CA LEU A 208 23.45 23.62 29.21
C LEU A 208 23.52 23.28 27.70
N SER A 209 22.85 24.03 26.82
CA SER A 209 23.46 24.46 25.54
C SER A 209 22.56 25.49 24.88
N THR A 210 23.02 26.74 24.97
CA THR A 210 22.51 27.93 24.30
C THR A 210 23.02 27.95 22.86
N SER A 211 22.11 28.08 21.88
CA SER A 211 22.47 28.63 20.56
C SER A 211 21.31 29.42 19.96
N THR A 212 21.33 30.72 20.27
CA THR A 212 21.19 31.87 19.36
C THR A 212 20.18 31.77 18.20
N ARG A 213 19.03 32.44 18.37
CA ARG A 213 18.21 33.00 17.27
C ARG A 213 18.44 34.52 17.20
N PRO A 214 18.71 35.12 16.03
CA PRO A 214 18.60 36.57 15.87
C PRO A 214 17.15 36.98 15.58
N LYS A 215 16.69 38.02 16.30
CA LYS A 215 15.51 38.84 15.99
C LYS A 215 15.84 39.74 14.79
N LEU A 216 14.95 39.82 13.80
CA LEU A 216 14.82 41.03 13.01
C LEU A 216 13.40 41.57 13.17
N THR A 217 13.36 42.83 13.57
CA THR A 217 12.23 43.63 14.03
C THR A 217 11.34 44.08 12.87
N LEU A 218 10.02 43.95 13.09
CA LEU A 218 8.99 44.72 12.40
C LEU A 218 9.29 46.22 12.52
N ASN A 219 9.18 46.95 11.41
CA ASN A 219 8.94 48.39 11.48
C ASN A 219 7.79 48.75 10.56
N SER A 220 6.66 49.08 11.18
CA SER A 220 5.48 49.67 10.56
C SER A 220 5.76 51.13 10.21
N LYS A 221 5.47 51.55 8.97
CA LYS A 221 5.31 52.97 8.64
C LYS A 221 4.41 53.17 7.42
N ALA A 222 3.14 53.48 7.68
CA ALA A 222 2.32 54.46 6.96
C ALA A 222 2.20 55.70 7.89
N PRO A 223 1.73 56.91 7.50
CA PRO A 223 0.97 57.28 6.30
C PRO A 223 1.44 58.58 5.59
N GLN A 224 0.96 58.80 4.35
CA GLN A 224 0.05 59.87 3.91
C GLN A 224 -0.24 59.67 2.41
#